data_AF-A0A7U9WYS8-F1
#
_entry.id   AF-A0A7U9WYS8-F1
#
_cell.length_a   1.000
_cell.length_b   1.000
_cell.length_c   1.000
_cell.angle_alpha   90.00
_cell.angle_beta   90.00
_cell.angle_gamma   90.00
#
_symmetry.space_group_name_H-M   'P 1'
#
loop_
_entity.id
_entity.type
_entity.pdbx_description
1 polymer ?
#
loop_
_entity_poly.entity_id
_entity_poly.type
_entity_poly.pdbx_seq_one_letter_code
_entity_poly.pdbx_strand_id
1 'polypeptide(L)'
;MKKLITKSIKIVETEIYNNRTISFFVQICILLLVLLLQFGDITQKVTGNYIILVWVAMNVCLTFHIFLKNDREHILCIGKFKNWKRCFFLTSLVLIMNLLWFFATFIQLVGSFHASFINAILLALVQYLYAIAFGAFGGVIRIKGLGILFIGAFGIFNFVFCNPYNYEASSHMFLISELTFTVNDINIEGLINTILFMLFFFTLAFWGIKIRVKRTKRTILFSSLFFIIIYAGFLEGTFYSYQKTSAQENIIYYQNTKIEYKGFSEKQIENLSDILLAFKEAYHNVTGDFTKVDTYCIQKKYLPQIVWLIRQENVSPIQVTDDKIEVNILSRNMLYFENADLLKSFLEELSVAMEMNVSSYGHSKFTRHVINGYTIGILEKVSSDLELASAKKVYDYYCEDNQAMLALPATKYNYIKRIAYIVYSQYPELVYELYESVCNNNINSDEEFIDLLKTDFTKLYYDTRIAHILKNI
;
A
#
# COMPACT_ATOMS: atom_id res chain seq x y z
N MET A 1 -37.08 23.07 8.53
CA MET A 1 -35.70 22.56 8.34
C MET A 1 -35.33 22.43 6.85
N LYS A 2 -36.15 21.76 6.01
CA LYS A 2 -35.91 21.60 4.55
C LYS A 2 -35.57 22.91 3.80
N LYS A 3 -36.40 23.97 3.93
CA LYS A 3 -36.13 25.29 3.31
C LYS A 3 -34.78 25.90 3.72
N LEU A 4 -34.35 25.69 4.97
CA LEU A 4 -33.08 26.19 5.48
C LEU A 4 -31.90 25.44 4.87
N ILE A 5 -32.00 24.12 4.75
CA ILE A 5 -31.00 23.27 4.09
C ILE A 5 -30.84 23.70 2.63
N THR A 6 -31.93 23.80 1.87
CA THR A 6 -31.87 24.22 0.45
C THR A 6 -31.26 25.60 0.27
N LYS A 7 -31.60 26.58 1.14
CA LYS A 7 -30.98 27.90 1.11
C LYS A 7 -29.48 27.84 1.43
N SER A 8 -29.09 27.00 2.39
CA SER A 8 -27.69 26.83 2.79
C SER A 8 -26.86 26.18 1.68
N ILE A 9 -27.40 25.17 0.99
CA ILE A 9 -26.75 24.54 -0.18
C ILE A 9 -26.47 25.58 -1.26
N LYS A 10 -27.46 26.41 -1.62
CA LYS A 10 -27.27 27.48 -2.62
C LYS A 10 -26.17 28.47 -2.24
N ILE A 11 -26.06 28.82 -0.96
CA ILE A 11 -24.99 29.69 -0.46
C ILE A 11 -23.64 29.01 -0.67
N VAL A 12 -23.51 27.75 -0.27
CA VAL A 12 -22.25 27.00 -0.42
C VAL A 12 -21.88 26.86 -1.91
N GLU A 13 -22.82 26.51 -2.77
CA GLU A 13 -22.59 26.43 -4.22
C GLU A 13 -22.08 27.76 -4.81
N THR A 14 -22.67 28.88 -4.39
CA THR A 14 -22.30 30.21 -4.90
C THR A 14 -20.95 30.66 -4.34
N GLU A 15 -20.66 30.39 -3.07
CA GLU A 15 -19.42 30.86 -2.41
C GLU A 15 -18.19 30.00 -2.73
N ILE A 16 -18.36 28.68 -2.88
CA ILE A 16 -17.24 27.78 -3.22
C ILE A 16 -17.01 27.75 -4.73
N TYR A 17 -18.07 27.68 -5.53
CA TYR A 17 -17.99 27.36 -6.95
C TYR A 17 -18.42 28.51 -7.87
N ASN A 18 -18.72 29.70 -7.34
CA ASN A 18 -19.34 30.85 -8.03
C ASN A 18 -20.78 30.61 -8.51
N ASN A 19 -21.07 29.44 -9.10
CA ASN A 19 -22.42 29.06 -9.51
C ASN A 19 -22.60 27.53 -9.56
N ARG A 20 -23.86 27.10 -9.74
CA ARG A 20 -24.25 25.68 -9.76
C ARG A 20 -23.66 24.92 -10.96
N THR A 21 -23.50 25.57 -12.11
CA THR A 21 -22.96 24.93 -13.33
C THR A 21 -21.49 24.55 -13.15
N ILE A 22 -20.69 25.47 -12.58
CA ILE A 22 -19.28 25.21 -12.26
C ILE A 22 -19.18 24.13 -11.18
N SER A 23 -20.03 24.19 -10.13
CA SER A 23 -20.09 23.12 -9.13
C SER A 23 -20.30 21.75 -9.77
N PHE A 24 -21.31 21.62 -10.63
CA PHE A 24 -21.60 20.37 -11.33
C PHE A 24 -20.44 19.91 -12.22
N PHE A 25 -19.84 20.82 -12.98
CA PHE A 25 -18.69 20.53 -13.84
C PHE A 25 -17.48 20.01 -13.04
N VAL A 26 -17.11 20.68 -11.95
CA VAL A 26 -15.98 20.27 -11.10
C VAL A 26 -16.22 18.89 -10.48
N GLN A 27 -17.43 18.63 -9.98
CA GLN A 27 -17.78 17.32 -9.41
C GLN A 27 -17.70 16.21 -10.47
N ILE A 28 -18.13 16.47 -11.71
CA ILE A 28 -17.98 15.53 -12.83
C ILE A 28 -16.51 15.29 -13.16
N CYS A 29 -15.69 16.34 -13.28
CA CYS A 29 -14.27 16.19 -13.61
C CYS A 29 -13.54 15.33 -12.58
N ILE A 30 -13.84 15.52 -11.30
CA ILE A 30 -13.23 14.74 -10.22
C ILE A 30 -13.76 13.30 -10.24
N LEU A 31 -15.06 13.11 -10.47
CA LEU A 31 -15.63 11.77 -10.59
C LEU A 31 -15.00 11.00 -11.77
N LEU A 32 -14.83 11.65 -12.92
CA LEU A 32 -14.16 11.07 -14.08
C LEU A 32 -12.70 10.72 -13.80
N LEU A 33 -11.94 11.63 -13.17
CA LEU A 33 -10.56 11.35 -12.75
C LEU A 33 -10.49 10.12 -11.84
N VAL A 34 -11.36 10.08 -10.83
CA VAL A 34 -11.46 8.99 -9.86
C VAL A 34 -11.83 7.66 -10.53
N LEU A 35 -12.74 7.68 -11.51
CA LEU A 35 -13.12 6.51 -12.31
C LEU A 35 -12.00 6.03 -13.22
N LEU A 36 -11.28 6.94 -13.89
CA LEU A 36 -10.12 6.60 -14.71
C LEU A 36 -9.04 5.88 -13.90
N LEU A 37 -8.77 6.37 -12.68
CA LEU A 37 -7.84 5.73 -11.76
C LEU A 37 -8.25 4.32 -11.32
N GLN A 38 -9.54 3.95 -11.44
CA GLN A 38 -9.98 2.58 -11.11
C GLN A 38 -9.58 1.52 -12.14
N PHE A 39 -9.21 1.94 -13.36
CA PHE A 39 -8.72 1.04 -14.40
C PHE A 39 -7.22 0.75 -14.31
N GLY A 40 -6.51 1.46 -13.42
CA GLY A 40 -5.10 1.25 -13.17
C GLY A 40 -4.81 0.08 -12.23
N ASP A 41 -3.54 0.00 -11.84
CA ASP A 41 -3.08 -0.89 -10.77
C ASP A 41 -3.71 -0.55 -9.41
N ILE A 42 -3.42 -1.37 -8.40
CA ILE A 42 -3.89 -1.15 -7.04
C ILE A 42 -3.53 0.24 -6.48
N THR A 43 -2.40 0.82 -6.89
CA THR A 43 -1.94 2.14 -6.45
C THR A 43 -2.80 3.26 -6.98
N GLN A 44 -3.15 3.19 -8.25
CA GLN A 44 -4.07 4.13 -8.86
C GLN A 44 -5.47 3.99 -8.25
N LYS A 45 -5.96 2.77 -8.03
CA LYS A 45 -7.27 2.52 -7.41
C LYS A 45 -7.37 3.16 -6.02
N VAL A 46 -6.36 2.94 -5.18
CA VAL A 46 -6.26 3.50 -3.81
C VAL A 46 -6.11 5.01 -3.84
N THR A 47 -5.31 5.54 -4.77
CA THR A 47 -5.18 6.99 -5.00
C THR A 47 -6.54 7.60 -5.33
N GLY A 48 -7.33 6.93 -6.18
CA GLY A 48 -8.70 7.33 -6.48
C GLY A 48 -9.58 7.42 -5.24
N ASN A 49 -9.52 6.43 -4.34
CA ASN A 49 -10.25 6.46 -3.06
C ASN A 49 -9.80 7.62 -2.16
N TYR A 50 -8.49 7.87 -2.06
CA TYR A 50 -7.93 8.99 -1.31
C TYR A 50 -8.36 10.36 -1.84
N ILE A 51 -8.40 10.54 -3.16
CA ILE A 51 -8.88 11.78 -3.78
C ILE A 51 -10.31 12.07 -3.33
N ILE A 52 -11.19 11.05 -3.28
CA ILE A 52 -12.55 11.22 -2.75
C ILE A 52 -12.51 11.72 -1.31
N LEU A 53 -11.71 11.09 -0.45
CA LEU A 53 -11.62 11.46 0.97
C LEU A 53 -11.17 12.91 1.15
N VAL A 54 -10.09 13.30 0.48
CA VAL A 54 -9.54 14.66 0.51
C VAL A 54 -10.58 15.65 -0.05
N TRP A 55 -11.24 15.31 -1.14
CA TRP A 55 -12.27 16.15 -1.75
C TRP A 55 -13.46 16.41 -0.82
N VAL A 56 -13.98 15.36 -0.17
CA VAL A 56 -15.04 15.49 0.84
C VAL A 56 -14.57 16.35 2.00
N ALA A 57 -13.37 16.09 2.53
CA ALA A 57 -12.81 16.88 3.63
C ALA A 57 -12.63 18.36 3.27
N MET A 58 -12.15 18.67 2.07
CA MET A 58 -12.01 20.05 1.56
C MET A 58 -13.37 20.75 1.44
N ASN A 59 -14.37 20.08 0.85
CA ASN A 59 -15.73 20.62 0.73
C ASN A 59 -16.36 20.90 2.09
N VAL A 60 -16.19 19.98 3.04
CA VAL A 60 -16.67 20.15 4.41
C VAL A 60 -15.96 21.32 5.08
N CYS A 61 -14.63 21.41 4.97
CA CYS A 61 -13.82 22.48 5.54
C CYS A 61 -14.26 23.85 5.04
N LEU A 62 -14.43 24.02 3.73
CA LEU A 62 -14.90 25.25 3.11
C LEU A 62 -16.33 25.61 3.58
N THR A 63 -17.22 24.62 3.63
CA THR A 63 -18.60 24.82 4.11
C THR A 63 -18.61 25.33 5.56
N PHE A 64 -17.85 24.69 6.45
CA PHE A 64 -17.74 25.13 7.84
C PHE A 64 -17.12 26.52 7.94
N HIS A 65 -16.10 26.82 7.13
CA HIS A 65 -15.46 28.14 7.12
C HIS A 65 -16.45 29.24 6.71
N ILE A 66 -17.25 29.02 5.65
CA ILE A 66 -18.28 29.96 5.18
C ILE A 66 -19.27 30.31 6.29
N PHE A 67 -19.76 29.31 7.04
CA PHE A 67 -20.77 29.54 8.08
C PHE A 67 -20.21 29.98 9.44
N LEU A 68 -18.89 29.92 9.66
CA LEU A 68 -18.25 30.28 10.93
C LEU A 68 -17.44 31.58 10.89
N LYS A 69 -17.09 32.12 9.71
CA LYS A 69 -16.32 33.36 9.59
C LYS A 69 -17.17 34.60 9.97
N ASN A 70 -16.58 35.49 10.77
CA ASN A 70 -17.29 36.50 11.57
C ASN A 70 -17.86 37.72 10.81
N ASP A 71 -17.56 37.92 9.52
CA ASP A 71 -17.85 39.20 8.84
C ASP A 71 -19.01 39.13 7.84
N ARG A 72 -19.74 38.02 7.77
CA ARG A 72 -20.91 37.94 6.88
C ARG A 72 -22.19 37.60 7.63
N GLU A 73 -23.02 38.62 7.73
CA GLU A 73 -24.40 38.62 8.24
C GLU A 73 -25.41 37.80 7.42
N HIS A 74 -25.05 36.63 6.87
CA HIS A 74 -26.06 35.60 6.48
C HIS A 74 -26.72 34.94 7.73
N ILE A 75 -26.30 35.46 8.88
CA ILE A 75 -26.53 35.24 10.31
C ILE A 75 -28.00 35.17 10.77
N LEU A 76 -29.01 35.51 9.96
CA LEU A 76 -30.38 35.54 10.48
C LEU A 76 -30.98 34.16 10.85
N CYS A 77 -30.49 33.05 10.28
CA CYS A 77 -31.06 31.72 10.56
C CYS A 77 -30.20 30.81 11.45
N ILE A 78 -28.87 30.76 11.26
CA ILE A 78 -27.98 29.85 12.01
C ILE A 78 -27.40 30.53 13.27
N GLY A 79 -27.31 31.86 13.24
CA GLY A 79 -26.88 32.70 14.37
C GLY A 79 -27.70 32.46 15.65
N LYS A 80 -29.00 32.20 15.49
CA LYS A 80 -29.97 31.96 16.59
C LYS A 80 -29.86 30.58 17.24
N PHE A 81 -29.17 29.62 16.60
CA PHE A 81 -29.05 28.29 17.18
C PHE A 81 -28.01 28.24 18.30
N LYS A 82 -28.34 27.52 19.39
CA LYS A 82 -27.35 27.06 20.37
C LYS A 82 -26.22 26.29 19.65
N ASN A 83 -24.99 26.37 20.15
CA ASN A 83 -23.80 25.79 19.50
C ASN A 83 -23.98 24.32 19.09
N TRP A 84 -24.58 23.49 19.95
CA TRP A 84 -24.91 22.10 19.63
C TRP A 84 -25.81 21.97 18.39
N LYS A 85 -26.91 22.75 18.33
CA LYS A 85 -27.82 22.74 17.18
C LYS A 85 -27.14 23.27 15.91
N ARG A 86 -26.22 24.22 16.06
CA ARG A 86 -25.39 24.73 14.94
C ARG A 86 -24.45 23.65 14.41
N CYS A 87 -23.71 22.97 15.29
CA CYS A 87 -22.82 21.87 14.91
C CYS A 87 -23.62 20.77 14.21
N PHE A 88 -24.72 20.30 14.81
CA PHE A 88 -25.59 19.29 14.24
C PHE A 88 -26.13 19.69 12.86
N PHE A 89 -26.59 20.93 12.70
CA PHE A 89 -27.07 21.44 11.42
C PHE A 89 -25.98 21.47 10.35
N LEU A 90 -24.79 21.97 10.69
CA LEU A 90 -23.66 22.03 9.74
C LEU A 90 -23.20 20.63 9.33
N THR A 91 -23.08 19.70 10.28
CA THR A 91 -22.76 18.30 10.01
C THR A 91 -23.82 17.66 9.11
N SER A 92 -25.10 17.89 9.39
CA SER A 92 -26.21 17.39 8.55
C SER A 92 -26.17 17.96 7.13
N LEU A 93 -25.84 19.25 7.00
CA LEU A 93 -25.72 19.91 5.69
C LEU A 93 -24.62 19.26 4.86
N VAL A 94 -23.42 19.08 5.42
CA VAL A 94 -22.29 18.50 4.68
C VAL A 94 -22.48 17.01 4.38
N LEU A 95 -23.18 16.27 5.24
CA LEU A 95 -23.61 14.89 4.98
C LEU A 95 -24.51 14.78 3.75
N ILE A 96 -25.39 15.74 3.52
CA ILE A 96 -26.28 15.75 2.35
C ILE A 96 -25.50 16.19 1.10
N MET A 97 -24.68 17.23 1.22
CA MET A 97 -23.95 17.80 0.08
C MET A 97 -22.92 16.85 -0.52
N ASN A 98 -22.32 15.97 0.28
CA ASN A 98 -21.28 15.04 -0.17
C ASN A 98 -21.81 13.60 -0.38
N LEU A 99 -23.12 13.38 -0.36
CA LEU A 99 -23.71 12.04 -0.43
C LEU A 99 -23.33 11.26 -1.70
N LEU A 100 -23.12 11.95 -2.82
CA LEU A 100 -22.61 11.36 -4.07
C LEU A 100 -21.30 10.60 -3.82
N TRP A 101 -20.42 11.16 -3.00
CA TRP A 101 -19.09 10.62 -2.74
C TRP A 101 -19.13 9.36 -1.86
N PHE A 102 -20.11 9.25 -0.96
CA PHE A 102 -20.37 7.98 -0.27
C PHE A 102 -20.70 6.86 -1.26
N PHE A 103 -21.58 7.12 -2.24
CA PHE A 103 -21.90 6.13 -3.27
C PHE A 103 -20.72 5.84 -4.19
N ALA A 104 -19.92 6.85 -4.54
CA ALA A 104 -18.71 6.65 -5.34
C ALA A 104 -17.71 5.72 -4.62
N THR A 105 -17.42 5.98 -3.34
CA THR A 105 -16.57 5.10 -2.51
C THR A 105 -17.16 3.69 -2.41
N PHE A 106 -18.46 3.56 -2.18
CA PHE A 106 -19.12 2.26 -2.11
C PHE A 106 -18.99 1.46 -3.42
N ILE A 107 -19.23 2.10 -4.56
CA ILE A 107 -19.10 1.47 -5.89
C ILE A 107 -17.65 1.05 -6.16
N GLN A 108 -16.67 1.86 -5.77
CA GLN A 108 -15.25 1.48 -5.88
C GLN A 108 -14.93 0.24 -5.05
N LEU A 109 -15.38 0.20 -3.80
CA LEU A 109 -15.11 -0.94 -2.91
C LEU A 109 -15.71 -2.24 -3.48
N VAL A 110 -16.96 -2.20 -3.95
CA VAL A 110 -17.62 -3.38 -4.54
C VAL A 110 -17.01 -3.75 -5.90
N GLY A 111 -16.89 -2.78 -6.82
CA GLY A 111 -16.52 -3.05 -8.21
C GLY A 111 -15.02 -3.23 -8.43
N SER A 112 -14.20 -2.35 -7.86
CA SER A 112 -12.74 -2.34 -8.08
C SER A 112 -12.02 -3.20 -7.06
N PHE A 113 -12.42 -3.15 -5.80
CA PHE A 113 -11.77 -3.92 -4.72
C PHE A 113 -12.47 -5.25 -4.39
N HIS A 114 -13.59 -5.57 -5.05
CA HIS A 114 -14.29 -6.85 -4.90
C HIS A 114 -14.71 -7.13 -3.44
N ALA A 115 -15.01 -6.06 -2.70
CA ALA A 115 -15.48 -6.15 -1.33
C ALA A 115 -16.87 -6.80 -1.26
N SER A 116 -17.09 -7.65 -0.26
CA SER A 116 -18.44 -8.11 0.08
C SER A 116 -19.35 -6.91 0.35
N PHE A 117 -20.62 -7.02 -0.01
CA PHE A 117 -21.56 -5.90 0.06
C PHE A 117 -21.64 -5.27 1.48
N ILE A 118 -21.62 -6.11 2.51
CA ILE A 118 -21.66 -5.67 3.92
C ILE A 118 -20.39 -4.90 4.28
N ASN A 119 -19.22 -5.45 3.94
CA ASN A 119 -17.94 -4.80 4.23
C ASN A 119 -17.81 -3.48 3.45
N ALA A 120 -18.23 -3.46 2.19
CA ALA A 120 -18.22 -2.25 1.37
C ALA A 120 -19.07 -1.13 1.98
N ILE A 121 -20.28 -1.43 2.49
CA ILE A 121 -21.11 -0.43 3.18
C ILE A 121 -20.42 0.08 4.44
N LEU A 122 -19.92 -0.82 5.28
CA LEU A 122 -19.27 -0.46 6.54
C LEU A 122 -18.06 0.45 6.29
N LEU A 123 -17.18 0.05 5.38
CA LEU A 123 -15.96 0.77 5.07
C LEU A 123 -16.25 2.11 4.38
N ALA A 124 -17.18 2.15 3.42
CA ALA A 124 -17.61 3.40 2.80
C ALA A 124 -18.19 4.37 3.84
N LEU A 125 -18.97 3.88 4.80
CA LEU A 125 -19.55 4.71 5.85
C LEU A 125 -18.47 5.28 6.77
N VAL A 126 -17.51 4.45 7.19
CA VAL A 126 -16.41 4.88 8.06
C VAL A 126 -15.51 5.90 7.36
N GLN A 127 -15.10 5.65 6.12
CA GLN A 127 -14.30 6.59 5.33
C GLN A 127 -15.04 7.91 5.11
N TYR A 128 -16.33 7.84 4.79
CA TYR A 128 -17.16 9.02 4.58
C TYR A 128 -17.31 9.88 5.84
N LEU A 129 -17.63 9.26 6.98
CA LEU A 129 -17.77 9.96 8.25
C LEU A 129 -16.44 10.52 8.74
N TYR A 130 -15.33 9.81 8.51
CA TYR A 130 -13.99 10.30 8.81
C TYR A 130 -13.68 11.56 8.01
N ALA A 131 -13.91 11.54 6.70
CA ALA A 131 -13.67 12.70 5.83
C ALA A 131 -14.46 13.94 6.29
N ILE A 132 -15.71 13.73 6.70
CA ILE A 132 -16.56 14.79 7.27
C ILE A 132 -16.00 15.30 8.59
N ALA A 133 -15.60 14.41 9.51
CA ALA A 133 -15.03 14.80 10.80
C ALA A 133 -13.74 15.62 10.61
N PHE A 134 -12.84 15.13 9.75
CA PHE A 134 -11.57 15.76 9.42
C PHE A 134 -11.75 17.15 8.78
N GLY A 135 -12.64 17.25 7.79
CA GLY A 135 -13.00 18.52 7.16
C GLY A 135 -13.66 19.49 8.14
N ALA A 136 -14.54 19.01 9.02
CA ALA A 136 -15.20 19.86 10.01
C ALA A 136 -14.20 20.43 11.01
N PHE A 137 -13.22 19.63 11.45
CA PHE A 137 -12.11 20.12 12.27
C PHE A 137 -11.33 21.21 11.52
N GLY A 138 -10.90 20.94 10.28
CA GLY A 138 -10.19 21.92 9.45
C GLY A 138 -10.95 23.24 9.26
N GLY A 139 -12.26 23.18 9.03
CA GLY A 139 -13.11 24.36 8.80
C GLY A 139 -13.34 25.23 10.04
N VAL A 140 -13.14 24.66 11.24
CA VAL A 140 -13.27 25.39 12.51
C VAL A 140 -11.97 26.10 12.91
N ILE A 141 -10.83 25.74 12.29
CA ILE A 141 -9.56 26.45 12.44
C ILE A 141 -9.72 27.87 11.87
N ARG A 142 -9.56 28.88 12.74
CA ARG A 142 -9.83 30.29 12.39
C ARG A 142 -8.76 30.93 11.53
N ILE A 143 -7.56 30.36 11.48
CA ILE A 143 -6.45 30.88 10.67
C ILE A 143 -6.80 30.62 9.20
N LYS A 144 -6.87 31.70 8.41
CA LYS A 144 -7.27 31.66 7.00
C LYS A 144 -6.35 30.69 6.24
N GLY A 145 -6.95 29.73 5.55
CA GLY A 145 -6.24 28.76 4.72
C GLY A 145 -5.53 27.63 5.47
N LEU A 146 -5.35 27.70 6.80
CA LEU A 146 -4.61 26.69 7.55
C LEU A 146 -5.32 25.32 7.53
N GLY A 147 -6.65 25.29 7.66
CA GLY A 147 -7.43 24.05 7.57
C GLY A 147 -7.32 23.37 6.20
N ILE A 148 -7.35 24.17 5.12
CA ILE A 148 -7.20 23.66 3.75
C ILE A 148 -5.78 23.15 3.54
N LEU A 149 -4.77 23.90 4.00
CA LEU A 149 -3.37 23.49 3.91
C LEU A 149 -3.12 22.19 4.68
N PHE A 150 -3.72 22.03 5.86
CA PHE A 150 -3.60 20.80 6.66
C PHE A 150 -4.21 19.59 5.93
N ILE A 151 -5.39 19.75 5.32
CA ILE A 151 -6.03 18.68 4.54
C ILE A 151 -5.23 18.36 3.27
N GLY A 152 -4.69 19.37 2.59
CA GLY A 152 -3.84 19.18 1.40
C GLY A 152 -2.52 18.50 1.73
N ALA A 153 -1.82 18.96 2.78
CA ALA A 153 -0.58 18.35 3.25
C ALA A 153 -0.78 16.90 3.71
N PHE A 154 -1.91 16.62 4.36
CA PHE A 154 -2.31 15.25 4.71
C PHE A 154 -2.49 14.37 3.47
N GLY A 155 -3.13 14.89 2.42
CA GLY A 155 -3.28 14.18 1.15
C GLY A 155 -1.94 13.85 0.51
N ILE A 156 -1.04 14.84 0.44
CA ILE A 156 0.32 14.67 -0.10
C ILE A 156 1.12 13.67 0.74
N PHE A 157 1.07 13.77 2.07
CA PHE A 157 1.76 12.86 2.98
C PHE A 157 1.31 11.42 2.77
N ASN A 158 -0.01 11.18 2.68
CA ASN A 158 -0.51 9.82 2.41
C ASN A 158 -0.10 9.32 1.02
N PHE A 159 -0.09 10.18 0.00
CA PHE A 159 0.33 9.78 -1.34
C PHE A 159 1.81 9.38 -1.42
N VAL A 160 2.69 10.14 -0.76
CA VAL A 160 4.14 9.90 -0.80
C VAL A 160 4.56 8.73 0.09
N PHE A 161 3.98 8.62 1.30
CA PHE A 161 4.45 7.68 2.30
C PHE A 161 3.60 6.42 2.41
N CYS A 162 2.29 6.48 2.15
CA CYS A 162 1.38 5.33 2.27
C CYS A 162 1.22 4.57 0.94
N ASN A 163 2.27 4.49 0.12
CA ASN A 163 2.22 3.81 -1.18
C ASN A 163 1.80 2.33 -0.96
N PRO A 164 0.69 1.85 -1.54
CA PRO A 164 0.29 0.44 -1.59
C PRO A 164 1.39 -0.60 -1.78
N TYR A 165 2.40 -0.27 -2.59
CA TYR A 165 3.52 -1.17 -2.89
C TYR A 165 4.54 -1.24 -1.75
N ASN A 166 4.55 -0.27 -0.83
CA ASN A 166 5.30 -0.41 0.41
C ASN A 166 4.39 -1.11 1.43
N TYR A 167 4.69 -2.35 1.78
CA TYR A 167 3.94 -3.07 2.84
C TYR A 167 3.97 -2.38 4.21
N GLU A 168 4.83 -1.37 4.39
CA GLU A 168 4.83 -0.46 5.53
C GLU A 168 3.55 0.40 5.63
N ALA A 169 2.74 0.48 4.56
CA ALA A 169 1.57 1.34 4.47
C ALA A 169 0.48 1.07 5.54
N SER A 170 0.43 -0.15 6.08
CA SER A 170 -0.49 -0.55 7.18
C SER A 170 -0.15 0.06 8.52
N SER A 171 1.07 0.55 8.69
CA SER A 171 1.53 1.06 9.96
C SER A 171 1.15 2.54 10.14
N HIS A 172 0.80 3.27 9.09
CA HIS A 172 0.67 4.73 9.17
C HIS A 172 -0.50 5.23 10.03
N MET A 173 -0.27 6.36 10.70
CA MET A 173 -1.14 6.96 11.72
C MET A 173 -2.61 7.16 11.28
N PHE A 174 -2.88 7.31 9.99
CA PHE A 174 -4.21 7.67 9.47
C PHE A 174 -5.00 6.54 8.81
N LEU A 175 -4.40 5.35 8.60
CA LEU A 175 -5.02 4.03 8.41
C LEU A 175 -6.19 3.84 7.40
N ILE A 176 -6.55 4.85 6.60
CA ILE A 176 -7.70 4.75 5.70
C ILE A 176 -7.43 3.89 4.46
N SER A 177 -6.19 3.90 3.94
CA SER A 177 -5.82 3.02 2.82
C SER A 177 -5.87 1.55 3.19
N GLU A 178 -5.40 1.18 4.39
CA GLU A 178 -5.36 -0.22 4.80
C GLU A 178 -6.74 -0.86 4.79
N LEU A 179 -7.74 -0.11 5.23
CA LEU A 179 -9.14 -0.52 5.17
C LEU A 179 -9.62 -0.82 3.74
N THR A 180 -9.01 -0.19 2.73
CA THR A 180 -9.32 -0.37 1.31
C THR A 180 -8.63 -1.59 0.69
N PHE A 181 -7.51 -2.04 1.25
CA PHE A 181 -6.83 -3.26 0.80
C PHE A 181 -7.36 -4.52 1.46
N THR A 182 -7.74 -4.43 2.73
CA THR A 182 -8.24 -5.54 3.56
C THR A 182 -9.76 -5.65 3.52
N VAL A 183 -10.40 -5.32 2.39
CA VAL A 183 -11.87 -5.15 2.34
C VAL A 183 -12.66 -6.39 2.74
N ASN A 184 -12.10 -7.59 2.53
CA ASN A 184 -12.75 -8.84 2.89
C ASN A 184 -12.23 -9.45 4.20
N ASP A 185 -11.09 -8.99 4.73
CA ASP A 185 -10.52 -9.41 6.02
C ASP A 185 -10.22 -8.20 6.91
N ILE A 186 -11.30 -7.50 7.29
CA ILE A 186 -11.26 -6.17 7.92
C ILE A 186 -10.24 -6.12 9.07
N ASN A 187 -9.27 -5.21 8.95
CA ASN A 187 -8.41 -4.85 10.07
C ASN A 187 -9.21 -4.14 11.18
N ILE A 188 -9.57 -4.89 12.23
CA ILE A 188 -10.31 -4.36 13.38
C ILE A 188 -9.52 -3.25 14.09
N GLU A 189 -8.20 -3.38 14.23
CA GLU A 189 -7.37 -2.38 14.91
C GLU A 189 -7.34 -1.06 14.13
N GLY A 190 -7.20 -1.14 12.80
CA GLY A 190 -7.28 0.00 11.88
C GLY A 190 -8.66 0.66 11.87
N LEU A 191 -9.72 -0.15 11.95
CA LEU A 191 -11.10 0.33 12.05
C LEU A 191 -11.31 1.13 13.36
N ILE A 192 -10.87 0.57 14.49
CA ILE A 192 -10.93 1.23 15.80
C ILE A 192 -10.13 2.53 15.79
N ASN A 193 -8.91 2.52 15.23
CA ASN A 193 -8.08 3.71 15.11
C ASN A 193 -8.79 4.81 14.30
N THR A 194 -9.37 4.46 13.16
CA THR A 194 -10.10 5.39 12.30
C THR A 194 -11.31 6.00 13.02
N ILE A 195 -12.05 5.18 13.79
CA ILE A 195 -13.17 5.64 14.63
C ILE A 195 -12.68 6.58 15.75
N LEU A 196 -11.57 6.27 16.41
CA LEU A 196 -10.99 7.13 17.46
C LEU A 196 -10.62 8.51 16.91
N PHE A 197 -9.95 8.58 15.76
CA PHE A 197 -9.64 9.84 15.10
C PHE A 197 -10.90 10.60 14.64
N MET A 198 -11.88 9.90 14.09
CA MET A 198 -13.17 10.49 13.71
C MET A 198 -13.85 11.15 14.92
N LEU A 199 -13.93 10.45 16.05
CA LEU A 199 -14.51 10.97 17.30
C LEU A 199 -13.70 12.15 17.84
N PHE A 200 -12.37 12.08 17.75
CA PHE A 200 -11.49 13.17 18.15
C PHE A 200 -11.74 14.43 17.33
N PHE A 201 -11.75 14.32 15.99
CA PHE A 201 -11.99 15.46 15.09
C PHE A 201 -13.39 16.06 15.28
N PHE A 202 -14.44 15.24 15.43
CA PHE A 202 -15.77 15.76 15.75
C PHE A 202 -15.79 16.51 17.08
N THR A 203 -15.10 15.98 18.09
CA THR A 203 -15.00 16.63 19.41
C THR A 203 -14.32 17.99 19.28
N LEU A 204 -13.18 18.06 18.58
CA LEU A 204 -12.47 19.32 18.34
C LEU A 204 -13.30 20.32 17.54
N ALA A 205 -14.00 19.87 16.49
CA ALA A 205 -14.88 20.72 15.70
C ALA A 205 -16.02 21.30 16.58
N PHE A 206 -16.65 20.48 17.41
CA PHE A 206 -17.70 20.91 18.32
C PHE A 206 -17.22 21.98 19.30
N TRP A 207 -16.06 21.76 19.94
CA TRP A 207 -15.48 22.74 20.87
C TRP A 207 -14.98 24.00 20.16
N GLY A 208 -14.47 23.85 18.94
CA GLY A 208 -13.94 24.98 18.19
C GLY A 208 -15.02 25.99 17.76
N ILE A 209 -16.25 25.52 17.51
CA ILE A 209 -17.44 26.37 17.34
C ILE A 209 -17.71 27.23 18.60
N LYS A 210 -17.31 26.76 19.80
CA LYS A 210 -17.56 27.38 21.11
C LYS A 210 -16.44 28.34 21.58
N ILE A 211 -15.37 28.58 20.81
CA ILE A 211 -14.12 29.28 21.23
C ILE A 211 -14.27 30.75 21.69
N ARG A 212 -15.46 31.37 21.68
CA ARG A 212 -15.63 32.76 22.16
C ARG A 212 -15.42 32.95 23.69
N VAL A 213 -15.17 31.91 24.48
CA VAL A 213 -15.05 31.98 25.95
C VAL A 213 -13.71 31.38 26.44
N LYS A 214 -12.99 32.05 27.37
CA LYS A 214 -11.74 31.52 27.99
C LYS A 214 -11.88 30.08 28.52
N ARG A 215 -13.06 29.72 29.04
CA ARG A 215 -13.40 28.38 29.55
C ARG A 215 -13.30 27.28 28.48
N THR A 216 -13.53 27.61 27.20
CA THR A 216 -13.52 26.65 26.09
C THR A 216 -12.11 26.19 25.72
N LYS A 217 -11.07 27.03 25.89
CA LYS A 217 -9.68 26.64 25.64
C LYS A 217 -9.22 25.52 26.57
N ARG A 218 -9.57 25.62 27.86
CA ARG A 218 -9.30 24.56 28.85
C ARG A 218 -10.02 23.26 28.48
N THR A 219 -11.27 23.33 28.04
CA THR A 219 -12.01 22.12 27.64
C THR A 219 -11.42 21.44 26.41
N ILE A 220 -10.96 22.20 25.40
CA ILE A 220 -10.25 21.64 24.24
C ILE A 220 -8.98 20.93 24.69
N LEU A 221 -8.20 21.55 25.58
CA LEU A 221 -6.99 20.94 26.13
C LEU A 221 -7.30 19.63 26.88
N PHE A 222 -8.29 19.64 27.78
CA PHE A 222 -8.69 18.44 28.53
C PHE A 222 -9.25 17.34 27.62
N SER A 223 -10.08 17.68 26.62
CA SER A 223 -10.56 16.71 25.64
C SER A 223 -9.41 16.13 24.83
N SER A 224 -8.44 16.96 24.40
CA SER A 224 -7.27 16.48 23.67
C SER A 224 -6.43 15.54 24.53
N LEU A 225 -6.17 15.90 25.79
CA LEU A 225 -5.45 15.05 26.73
C LEU A 225 -6.18 13.73 26.98
N PHE A 226 -7.51 13.76 27.11
CA PHE A 226 -8.33 12.56 27.27
C PHE A 226 -8.24 11.64 26.05
N PHE A 227 -8.33 12.17 24.83
CA PHE A 227 -8.14 11.38 23.61
C PHE A 227 -6.71 10.84 23.48
N ILE A 228 -5.70 11.60 23.91
CA ILE A 228 -4.30 11.12 23.97
C ILE A 228 -4.18 9.93 24.94
N ILE A 229 -4.80 10.00 26.12
CA ILE A 229 -4.79 8.89 27.09
C ILE A 229 -5.51 7.66 26.53
N ILE A 230 -6.69 7.84 25.91
CA ILE A 230 -7.41 6.73 25.25
C ILE A 230 -6.56 6.12 24.15
N TYR A 231 -5.94 6.96 23.31
CA TYR A 231 -5.12 6.49 22.21
C TYR A 231 -3.87 5.77 22.72
N ALA A 232 -3.21 6.27 23.76
CA ALA A 232 -2.11 5.57 24.41
C ALA A 232 -2.55 4.21 24.98
N GLY A 233 -3.72 4.13 25.62
CA GLY A 233 -4.29 2.86 26.07
C GLY A 233 -4.60 1.88 24.93
N PHE A 234 -5.06 2.39 23.79
CA PHE A 234 -5.23 1.59 22.57
C PHE A 234 -3.89 1.07 22.03
N LEU A 235 -2.86 1.90 21.98
CA LEU A 235 -1.51 1.50 21.56
C LEU A 235 -0.90 0.47 22.52
N GLU A 236 -1.05 0.65 23.83
CA GLU A 236 -0.57 -0.31 24.83
C GLU A 236 -1.32 -1.65 24.71
N GLY A 237 -2.64 -1.62 24.49
CA GLY A 237 -3.46 -2.82 24.33
C GLY A 237 -3.13 -3.61 23.06
N THR A 238 -2.93 -2.93 21.94
CA THR A 238 -2.48 -3.54 20.67
C THR A 238 -1.07 -4.14 20.82
N PHE A 239 -0.17 -3.43 21.50
CA PHE A 239 1.17 -3.94 21.79
C PHE A 239 1.16 -5.16 22.72
N TYR A 240 0.36 -5.16 23.78
CA TYR A 240 0.22 -6.31 24.68
C TYR A 240 -0.34 -7.54 23.96
N SER A 241 -1.34 -7.32 23.09
CA SER A 241 -1.89 -8.36 22.21
C SER A 241 -0.80 -8.94 21.29
N TYR A 242 -0.01 -8.08 20.66
CA TYR A 242 1.14 -8.47 19.85
C TYR A 242 2.15 -9.31 20.63
N GLN A 243 2.56 -8.89 21.83
CA GLN A 243 3.55 -9.63 22.64
C GLN A 243 3.05 -11.03 22.99
N LYS A 244 1.78 -11.14 23.40
CA LYS A 244 1.16 -12.44 23.74
C LYS A 244 1.13 -13.38 22.53
N THR A 245 0.82 -12.85 21.35
CA THR A 245 0.69 -13.65 20.12
C THR A 245 2.05 -14.02 19.54
N SER A 246 3.06 -13.15 19.71
CA SER A 246 4.43 -13.36 19.21
C SER A 246 5.27 -14.30 20.08
N ALA A 247 4.85 -14.55 21.33
CA ALA A 247 5.53 -15.48 22.24
C ALA A 247 5.34 -16.96 21.87
N GLN A 248 4.34 -17.28 21.04
CA GLN A 248 4.07 -18.64 20.59
C GLN A 248 4.79 -18.90 19.28
N GLU A 249 5.86 -19.70 19.35
CA GLU A 249 6.61 -20.18 18.20
C GLU A 249 6.11 -21.54 17.77
N ASN A 250 5.72 -21.64 16.51
CA ASN A 250 5.34 -22.89 15.87
C ASN A 250 6.33 -23.21 14.75
N ILE A 251 6.51 -24.50 14.50
CA ILE A 251 7.45 -24.99 13.48
C ILE A 251 6.71 -26.01 12.63
N ILE A 252 6.78 -25.82 11.32
CA ILE A 252 6.33 -26.80 10.32
C ILE A 252 7.51 -27.19 9.45
N TYR A 253 7.50 -28.44 9.01
CA TYR A 253 8.52 -28.99 8.13
C TYR A 253 7.86 -29.38 6.81
N TYR A 254 8.24 -28.69 5.74
CA TYR A 254 7.83 -29.02 4.37
C TYR A 254 9.04 -29.49 3.59
N GLN A 255 9.02 -30.75 3.14
CA GLN A 255 10.05 -31.30 2.25
C GLN A 255 11.50 -31.00 2.73
N ASN A 256 11.78 -31.24 4.02
CA ASN A 256 13.04 -30.96 4.72
C ASN A 256 13.39 -29.47 4.91
N THR A 257 12.52 -28.53 4.57
CA THR A 257 12.66 -27.11 4.89
C THR A 257 11.93 -26.78 6.18
N LYS A 258 12.63 -26.13 7.10
CA LYS A 258 12.08 -25.64 8.36
C LYS A 258 11.45 -24.26 8.15
N ILE A 259 10.14 -24.16 8.40
CA ILE A 259 9.42 -22.89 8.43
C ILE A 259 8.98 -22.63 9.87
N GLU A 260 9.56 -21.62 10.49
CA GLU A 260 9.16 -21.11 11.79
C GLU A 260 8.09 -20.04 11.60
N TYR A 261 7.03 -20.04 12.40
CA TYR A 261 6.04 -18.97 12.36
C TYR A 261 5.55 -18.55 13.73
N LYS A 262 5.27 -17.24 13.85
CA LYS A 262 4.85 -16.59 15.10
C LYS A 262 3.62 -15.73 14.86
N GLY A 263 2.60 -15.94 15.68
CA GLY A 263 1.41 -15.09 15.72
C GLY A 263 0.36 -15.30 14.63
N PHE A 264 0.44 -16.41 13.90
CA PHE A 264 -0.54 -16.84 12.88
C PHE A 264 -0.94 -18.30 13.09
N SER A 265 -2.10 -18.69 12.55
CA SER A 265 -2.43 -20.10 12.37
C SER A 265 -1.77 -20.65 11.09
N GLU A 266 -1.54 -21.95 11.03
CA GLU A 266 -0.95 -22.63 9.87
C GLU A 266 -1.72 -22.32 8.57
N LYS A 267 -3.05 -22.37 8.61
CA LYS A 267 -3.91 -22.02 7.47
C LYS A 267 -3.72 -20.59 6.95
N GLN A 268 -3.33 -19.64 7.81
CA GLN A 268 -3.11 -18.25 7.39
C GLN A 268 -1.78 -18.06 6.64
N ILE A 269 -0.84 -18.98 6.81
CA ILE A 269 0.49 -18.91 6.21
C ILE A 269 0.73 -19.98 5.14
N GLU A 270 -0.27 -20.81 4.84
CA GLU A 270 -0.20 -21.91 3.86
C GLU A 270 0.28 -21.39 2.50
N ASN A 271 -0.48 -20.49 1.88
CA ASN A 271 -0.10 -19.87 0.60
C ASN A 271 1.27 -19.16 0.65
N LEU A 272 1.61 -18.55 1.78
CA LEU A 272 2.90 -17.88 1.95
C LEU A 272 4.04 -18.90 2.00
N SER A 273 3.82 -20.04 2.67
CA SER A 273 4.77 -21.14 2.75
C SER A 273 5.00 -21.74 1.37
N ASP A 274 3.94 -21.94 0.58
CA ASP A 274 4.04 -22.44 -0.79
C ASP A 274 4.87 -21.52 -1.68
N ILE A 275 4.66 -20.19 -1.58
CA ILE A 275 5.46 -19.19 -2.29
C ILE A 275 6.94 -19.30 -1.88
N LEU A 276 7.24 -19.35 -0.58
CA LEU A 276 8.62 -19.42 -0.09
C LEU A 276 9.33 -20.70 -0.55
N LEU A 277 8.62 -21.83 -0.57
CA LEU A 277 9.16 -23.11 -1.04
C LEU A 277 9.41 -23.07 -2.55
N ALA A 278 8.47 -22.54 -3.34
CA ALA A 278 8.64 -22.40 -4.79
C ALA A 278 9.85 -21.52 -5.13
N PHE A 279 10.04 -20.41 -4.40
CA PHE A 279 11.23 -19.57 -4.52
C PHE A 279 12.52 -20.31 -4.14
N LYS A 280 12.52 -21.03 -3.01
CA LYS A 280 13.68 -21.82 -2.57
C LYS A 280 14.11 -22.79 -3.67
N GLU A 281 13.17 -23.58 -4.17
CA GLU A 281 13.42 -24.59 -5.20
C GLU A 281 13.93 -23.93 -6.49
N ALA A 282 13.28 -22.84 -6.94
CA ALA A 282 13.68 -22.15 -8.15
C ALA A 282 15.09 -21.54 -8.06
N TYR A 283 15.45 -20.93 -6.93
CA TYR A 283 16.79 -20.35 -6.72
C TYR A 283 17.87 -21.42 -6.54
N HIS A 284 17.57 -22.50 -5.82
CA HIS A 284 18.49 -23.63 -5.68
C HIS A 284 18.77 -24.29 -7.03
N ASN A 285 17.77 -24.42 -7.91
CA ASN A 285 17.97 -24.96 -9.26
C ASN A 285 18.91 -24.12 -10.13
N VAL A 286 18.99 -22.81 -9.91
CA VAL A 286 19.83 -21.91 -10.73
C VAL A 286 21.19 -21.60 -10.13
N THR A 287 21.34 -21.74 -8.81
CA THR A 287 22.57 -21.37 -8.09
C THR A 287 23.15 -22.49 -7.22
N GLY A 288 22.49 -23.64 -7.10
CA GLY A 288 22.93 -24.77 -6.28
C GLY A 288 23.29 -24.35 -4.86
N ASP A 289 24.53 -24.67 -4.45
CA ASP A 289 25.05 -24.42 -3.11
C ASP A 289 25.41 -22.94 -2.84
N PHE A 290 25.34 -22.06 -3.84
CA PHE A 290 25.58 -20.63 -3.66
C PHE A 290 24.44 -19.91 -2.92
N THR A 291 23.24 -20.52 -2.85
CA THR A 291 22.11 -20.04 -2.04
C THR A 291 22.20 -20.62 -0.63
N LYS A 292 22.26 -19.75 0.39
CA LYS A 292 22.44 -20.14 1.79
C LYS A 292 21.14 -20.21 2.61
N VAL A 293 19.98 -20.27 1.97
CA VAL A 293 18.68 -20.21 2.69
C VAL A 293 18.29 -21.58 3.25
N ASP A 294 18.45 -21.74 4.56
CA ASP A 294 18.09 -22.98 5.26
C ASP A 294 16.79 -22.84 6.05
N THR A 295 16.51 -21.66 6.60
CA THR A 295 15.36 -21.42 7.47
C THR A 295 14.53 -20.21 7.03
N TYR A 296 13.21 -20.39 6.99
CA TYR A 296 12.27 -19.28 6.83
C TYR A 296 11.57 -19.00 8.15
N CYS A 297 11.43 -17.72 8.49
CA CYS A 297 10.73 -17.30 9.70
C CYS A 297 9.66 -16.27 9.37
N ILE A 298 8.40 -16.66 9.54
CA ILE A 298 7.24 -15.81 9.28
C ILE A 298 6.76 -15.21 10.61
N GLN A 299 6.89 -13.90 10.77
CA GLN A 299 6.56 -13.25 12.02
C GLN A 299 5.46 -12.22 11.82
N LYS A 300 4.39 -12.31 12.62
CA LYS A 300 3.41 -11.22 12.71
C LYS A 300 4.07 -10.02 13.37
N LYS A 301 4.35 -8.94 12.62
CA LYS A 301 4.81 -7.63 13.14
C LYS A 301 3.78 -6.53 12.88
N TYR A 302 2.51 -6.91 12.92
CA TYR A 302 1.37 -6.02 12.68
C TYR A 302 1.15 -5.07 13.86
N LEU A 303 1.80 -3.92 13.83
CA LEU A 303 1.62 -2.85 14.80
C LEU A 303 1.57 -1.48 14.11
N PRO A 304 0.84 -0.51 14.68
CA PRO A 304 0.91 0.87 14.20
C PRO A 304 2.35 1.40 14.22
N GLN A 305 2.75 2.14 13.19
CA GLN A 305 4.10 2.72 12.99
C GLN A 305 4.53 3.53 14.19
N ILE A 306 3.60 4.22 14.84
CA ILE A 306 3.89 5.01 16.04
C ILE A 306 4.43 4.15 17.17
N VAL A 307 4.03 2.88 17.28
CA VAL A 307 4.56 1.94 18.27
C VAL A 307 6.03 1.64 17.96
N TRP A 308 6.35 1.34 16.69
CA TRP A 308 7.72 1.10 16.25
C TRP A 308 8.62 2.34 16.41
N LEU A 309 8.10 3.52 16.08
CA LEU A 309 8.80 4.81 16.27
C LEU A 309 9.11 5.08 17.75
N ILE A 310 8.16 4.83 18.66
CA ILE A 310 8.38 4.96 20.11
C ILE A 310 9.47 3.99 20.58
N ARG A 311 9.54 2.80 19.97
CA ARG A 311 10.53 1.77 20.29
C ARG A 311 11.88 1.97 19.59
N GLN A 312 11.97 2.90 18.63
CA GLN A 312 13.15 3.13 17.79
C GLN A 312 13.57 1.88 17.00
N GLU A 313 12.60 1.05 16.62
CA GLU A 313 12.83 -0.14 15.80
C GLU A 313 12.41 0.14 14.36
N ASN A 314 13.30 -0.17 13.41
CA ASN A 314 12.97 -0.13 11.99
C ASN A 314 12.70 -1.55 11.50
N VAL A 315 11.46 -1.83 11.12
CA VAL A 315 11.02 -3.16 10.73
C VAL A 315 10.78 -3.17 9.23
N SER A 316 11.60 -3.91 8.48
CA SER A 316 11.37 -4.12 7.05
C SER A 316 10.54 -5.39 6.80
N PRO A 317 9.73 -5.42 5.73
CA PRO A 317 8.86 -6.56 5.40
C PRO A 317 9.61 -7.88 5.23
N ILE A 318 10.78 -7.84 4.60
CA ILE A 318 11.66 -9.00 4.44
C ILE A 318 13.05 -8.61 4.95
N GLN A 319 13.66 -9.50 5.73
CA GLN A 319 15.02 -9.37 6.26
C GLN A 319 15.78 -10.66 6.00
N VAL A 320 17.04 -10.52 5.59
CA VAL A 320 17.95 -11.65 5.40
C VAL A 320 19.00 -11.56 6.49
N THR A 321 19.14 -12.63 7.29
CA THR A 321 20.16 -12.75 8.34
C THR A 321 20.85 -14.09 8.17
N ASP A 322 22.11 -14.09 7.75
CA ASP A 322 22.91 -15.29 7.51
C ASP A 322 22.19 -16.32 6.61
N ASP A 323 21.77 -17.46 7.16
CA ASP A 323 21.07 -18.56 6.48
C ASP A 323 19.53 -18.48 6.59
N LYS A 324 19.02 -17.36 7.13
CA LYS A 324 17.62 -17.18 7.50
C LYS A 324 16.98 -16.02 6.77
N ILE A 325 15.83 -16.29 6.15
CA ILE A 325 14.94 -15.23 5.63
C ILE A 325 13.79 -15.03 6.62
N GLU A 326 13.72 -13.82 7.18
CA GLU A 326 12.61 -13.39 8.02
C GLU A 326 11.60 -12.61 7.19
N VAL A 327 10.36 -13.11 7.14
CA VAL A 327 9.22 -12.45 6.55
C VAL A 327 8.39 -11.83 7.68
N ASN A 328 8.56 -10.52 7.86
CA ASN A 328 7.84 -9.72 8.84
C ASN A 328 6.52 -9.26 8.23
N ILE A 329 5.41 -9.90 8.62
CA ILE A 329 4.08 -9.52 8.17
C ILE A 329 3.64 -8.23 8.89
N LEU A 330 3.79 -7.10 8.20
CA LEU A 330 3.45 -5.76 8.68
C LEU A 330 1.96 -5.42 8.48
N SER A 331 1.28 -6.13 7.58
CA SER A 331 -0.14 -5.95 7.26
C SER A 331 -0.79 -7.27 6.90
N ARG A 332 -2.12 -7.36 7.07
CA ARG A 332 -2.92 -8.42 6.46
C ARG A 332 -2.84 -8.45 4.93
N ASN A 333 -2.49 -7.34 4.28
CA ASN A 333 -2.32 -7.28 2.81
C ASN A 333 -1.20 -8.20 2.31
N MET A 334 -0.16 -8.42 3.11
CA MET A 334 0.95 -9.33 2.76
C MET A 334 0.52 -10.80 2.75
N LEU A 335 -0.69 -11.10 3.21
CA LEU A 335 -1.28 -12.44 3.18
C LEU A 335 -2.47 -12.53 2.21
N TYR A 336 -2.85 -11.42 1.57
CA TYR A 336 -4.03 -11.36 0.68
C TYR A 336 -3.64 -11.56 -0.78
N PHE A 337 -3.30 -12.81 -1.13
CA PHE A 337 -2.85 -13.14 -2.48
C PHE A 337 -3.97 -13.30 -3.51
N GLU A 338 -5.26 -13.19 -3.14
CA GLU A 338 -6.36 -13.18 -4.13
C GLU A 338 -6.26 -11.99 -5.09
N ASN A 339 -5.59 -10.90 -4.69
CA ASN A 339 -5.30 -9.77 -5.54
C ASN A 339 -3.95 -9.95 -6.26
N ALA A 340 -3.97 -9.98 -7.59
CA ALA A 340 -2.78 -10.17 -8.42
C ALA A 340 -1.72 -9.07 -8.23
N ASP A 341 -2.12 -7.82 -8.01
CA ASP A 341 -1.16 -6.72 -7.81
C ASP A 341 -0.39 -6.89 -6.48
N LEU A 342 -1.08 -7.35 -5.42
CA LEU A 342 -0.46 -7.61 -4.12
C LEU A 342 0.41 -8.87 -4.14
N LEU A 343 -0.02 -9.92 -4.84
CA LEU A 343 0.82 -11.10 -5.05
C LEU A 343 2.08 -10.72 -5.81
N LYS A 344 1.96 -10.03 -6.94
CA LYS A 344 3.10 -9.57 -7.75
C LYS A 344 4.11 -8.79 -6.90
N SER A 345 3.64 -7.78 -6.15
CA SER A 345 4.50 -6.98 -5.26
C SER A 345 5.24 -7.85 -4.24
N PHE A 346 4.60 -8.92 -3.75
CA PHE A 346 5.19 -9.82 -2.76
C PHE A 346 6.29 -10.67 -3.38
N LEU A 347 6.03 -11.22 -4.56
CA LEU A 347 7.02 -12.00 -5.32
C LEU A 347 8.23 -11.14 -5.69
N GLU A 348 8.02 -9.88 -6.07
CA GLU A 348 9.11 -8.94 -6.39
C GLU A 348 9.98 -8.64 -5.16
N GLU A 349 9.38 -8.31 -4.01
CA GLU A 349 10.14 -8.07 -2.77
C GLU A 349 10.91 -9.32 -2.32
N LEU A 350 10.26 -10.49 -2.36
CA LEU A 350 10.91 -11.75 -2.00
C LEU A 350 12.05 -12.08 -2.95
N SER A 351 11.88 -11.83 -4.25
CA SER A 351 12.93 -12.06 -5.25
C SER A 351 14.17 -11.24 -4.95
N VAL A 352 14.03 -9.95 -4.61
CA VAL A 352 15.16 -9.08 -4.26
C VAL A 352 15.90 -9.61 -3.03
N ALA A 353 15.17 -10.08 -2.01
CA ALA A 353 15.78 -10.69 -0.82
C ALA A 353 16.54 -11.98 -1.16
N MET A 354 15.98 -12.82 -2.04
CA MET A 354 16.63 -14.05 -2.50
C MET A 354 17.89 -13.77 -3.32
N GLU A 355 17.85 -12.80 -4.24
CA GLU A 355 19.02 -12.38 -5.03
C GLU A 355 20.18 -11.94 -4.14
N MET A 356 19.90 -11.09 -3.15
CA MET A 356 20.91 -10.57 -2.23
C MET A 356 21.51 -11.65 -1.33
N ASN A 357 20.82 -12.78 -1.13
CA ASN A 357 21.34 -13.88 -0.32
C ASN A 357 22.19 -14.90 -1.10
N VAL A 358 22.36 -14.71 -2.42
CA VAL A 358 23.29 -15.54 -3.19
C VAL A 358 24.72 -15.04 -2.92
N SER A 359 25.57 -15.94 -2.41
CA SER A 359 26.88 -15.56 -1.85
C SER A 359 27.82 -14.82 -2.80
N SER A 360 27.72 -15.04 -4.12
CA SER A 360 28.52 -14.37 -5.16
C SER A 360 27.79 -13.23 -5.87
N TYR A 361 26.57 -12.88 -5.45
CA TYR A 361 25.79 -11.77 -6.04
C TYR A 361 26.58 -10.47 -6.02
N GLY A 362 27.25 -10.14 -4.91
CA GLY A 362 28.01 -8.88 -4.78
C GLY A 362 29.35 -8.83 -5.53
N HIS A 363 29.83 -9.93 -6.10
CA HIS A 363 31.23 -10.04 -6.56
C HIS A 363 31.52 -9.24 -7.84
N SER A 364 30.64 -9.29 -8.85
CA SER A 364 30.83 -8.53 -10.09
C SER A 364 29.51 -8.05 -10.68
N LYS A 365 29.59 -7.23 -11.74
CA LYS A 365 28.40 -6.85 -12.52
C LYS A 365 27.82 -8.07 -13.26
N PHE A 366 28.66 -9.04 -13.62
CA PHE A 366 28.30 -10.21 -14.41
C PHE A 366 27.52 -11.21 -13.58
N THR A 367 27.99 -11.53 -12.36
CA THR A 367 27.25 -12.39 -11.43
C THR A 367 25.87 -11.81 -11.12
N ARG A 368 25.78 -10.49 -10.86
CA ARG A 368 24.50 -9.79 -10.68
C ARG A 368 23.60 -9.91 -11.90
N HIS A 369 24.07 -9.58 -13.09
CA HIS A 369 23.20 -9.59 -14.25
C HIS A 369 22.75 -11.00 -14.67
N VAL A 370 23.57 -12.03 -14.42
CA VAL A 370 23.14 -13.42 -14.62
C VAL A 370 22.00 -13.75 -13.66
N ILE A 371 22.18 -13.50 -12.36
CA ILE A 371 21.11 -13.70 -11.37
C ILE A 371 19.86 -12.91 -11.71
N ASN A 372 19.97 -11.60 -11.98
CA ASN A 372 18.81 -10.77 -12.32
C ASN A 372 18.10 -11.23 -13.59
N GLY A 373 18.80 -11.92 -14.51
CA GLY A 373 18.20 -12.53 -15.69
C GLY A 373 17.46 -13.83 -15.37
N TYR A 374 18.03 -14.65 -14.49
CA TYR A 374 17.36 -15.84 -13.96
C TYR A 374 16.16 -15.48 -13.09
N THR A 375 16.25 -14.47 -12.24
CA THR A 375 15.14 -14.00 -11.39
C THR A 375 13.91 -13.66 -12.20
N ILE A 376 14.07 -13.05 -13.38
CA ILE A 376 12.96 -12.79 -14.29
C ILE A 376 12.24 -14.08 -14.67
N GLY A 377 13.00 -15.13 -15.04
CA GLY A 377 12.44 -16.43 -15.36
C GLY A 377 11.87 -17.16 -14.14
N ILE A 378 12.47 -16.98 -12.97
CA ILE A 378 11.96 -17.52 -11.70
C ILE A 378 10.61 -16.89 -11.35
N LEU A 379 10.44 -15.58 -11.51
CA LEU A 379 9.16 -14.90 -11.27
C LEU A 379 8.06 -15.44 -12.18
N GLU A 380 8.38 -15.69 -13.46
CA GLU A 380 7.49 -16.34 -14.42
C GLU A 380 7.14 -17.77 -13.96
N LYS A 381 8.14 -18.61 -13.64
CA LYS A 381 7.94 -20.01 -13.22
C LYS A 381 7.18 -20.13 -11.89
N VAL A 382 7.58 -19.39 -10.87
CA VAL A 382 6.88 -19.41 -9.57
C VAL A 382 5.42 -18.99 -9.77
N SER A 383 5.15 -18.00 -10.61
CA SER A 383 3.77 -17.59 -10.91
C SER A 383 2.97 -18.66 -11.68
N SER A 384 3.61 -19.54 -12.45
CA SER A 384 2.92 -20.66 -13.10
C SER A 384 2.64 -21.83 -12.14
N ASP A 385 3.54 -22.05 -11.19
CA ASP A 385 3.52 -23.23 -10.31
C ASP A 385 2.59 -23.03 -9.09
N LEU A 386 2.26 -21.78 -8.75
CA LEU A 386 1.35 -21.45 -7.64
C LEU A 386 -0.11 -21.80 -7.95
N GLU A 387 -0.74 -22.57 -7.05
CA GLU A 387 -2.17 -22.90 -7.10
C GLU A 387 -3.08 -21.76 -6.59
N LEU A 388 -2.81 -20.52 -7.01
CA LEU A 388 -3.59 -19.34 -6.63
C LEU A 388 -4.35 -18.79 -7.84
N ALA A 389 -5.63 -18.43 -7.64
CA ALA A 389 -6.47 -17.88 -8.72
C ALA A 389 -5.90 -16.60 -9.35
N SER A 390 -5.12 -15.82 -8.58
CA SER A 390 -4.44 -14.61 -9.02
C SER A 390 -3.12 -14.88 -9.76
N ALA A 391 -2.48 -16.02 -9.53
CA ALA A 391 -1.15 -16.33 -10.05
C ALA A 391 -1.11 -16.33 -11.58
N LYS A 392 -2.19 -16.79 -12.23
CA LYS A 392 -2.31 -16.75 -13.69
C LYS A 392 -2.17 -15.33 -14.27
N LYS A 393 -2.78 -14.32 -13.63
CA LYS A 393 -2.66 -12.92 -14.08
C LYS A 393 -1.24 -12.39 -13.89
N VAL A 394 -0.58 -12.80 -12.81
CA VAL A 394 0.81 -12.40 -12.53
C VAL A 394 1.77 -13.07 -13.52
N TYR A 395 1.54 -14.34 -13.85
CA TYR A 395 2.23 -15.07 -14.90
C TYR A 395 2.08 -14.38 -16.25
N ASP A 396 0.85 -14.07 -16.68
CA ASP A 396 0.59 -13.41 -17.97
C ASP A 396 1.29 -12.04 -18.03
N TYR A 397 1.29 -11.28 -16.93
CA TYR A 397 2.05 -10.02 -16.80
C TYR A 397 3.55 -10.23 -17.04
N TYR A 398 4.18 -11.20 -16.38
CA TYR A 398 5.61 -11.46 -16.55
C TYR A 398 5.92 -11.96 -17.96
N CYS A 399 5.09 -12.80 -18.57
CA CYS A 399 5.29 -13.23 -19.95
C CYS A 399 5.30 -12.02 -20.93
N GLU A 400 4.36 -11.08 -20.78
CA GLU A 400 4.31 -9.88 -21.60
C GLU A 400 5.53 -8.97 -21.37
N ASP A 401 5.89 -8.72 -20.11
CA ASP A 401 7.04 -7.87 -19.75
C ASP A 401 8.38 -8.46 -20.23
N ASN A 402 8.53 -9.78 -20.11
CA ASN A 402 9.73 -10.50 -20.54
C ASN A 402 9.89 -10.48 -22.06
N GLN A 403 8.79 -10.64 -22.80
CA GLN A 403 8.78 -10.49 -24.26
C GLN A 403 9.13 -9.06 -24.68
N ALA A 404 8.58 -8.05 -24.01
CA ALA A 404 8.90 -6.65 -24.25
C ALA A 404 10.39 -6.36 -23.99
N MET A 405 10.96 -6.90 -22.90
CA MET A 405 12.39 -6.79 -22.58
C MET A 405 13.26 -7.32 -23.72
N LEU A 406 12.91 -8.47 -24.30
CA LEU A 406 13.65 -9.08 -25.41
C LEU A 406 13.53 -8.30 -26.73
N ALA A 407 12.42 -7.60 -26.95
CA ALA A 407 12.19 -6.80 -28.15
C ALA A 407 12.98 -5.47 -28.19
N LEU A 408 13.34 -4.92 -27.03
CA LEU A 408 14.12 -3.68 -26.93
C LEU A 408 15.56 -3.86 -27.46
N PRO A 409 16.27 -2.81 -27.89
CA PRO A 409 17.67 -2.91 -28.31
C PRO A 409 18.60 -3.43 -27.19
N ALA A 410 19.58 -4.27 -27.55
CA ALA A 410 20.62 -4.72 -26.63
C ALA A 410 21.63 -3.59 -26.36
N THR A 411 22.16 -3.54 -25.15
CA THR A 411 23.17 -2.57 -24.72
C THR A 411 24.18 -3.26 -23.80
N LYS A 412 25.35 -2.64 -23.63
CA LYS A 412 26.37 -3.05 -22.64
C LYS A 412 25.85 -3.18 -21.21
N TYR A 413 24.69 -2.59 -20.89
CA TYR A 413 24.12 -2.61 -19.56
C TYR A 413 23.03 -3.67 -19.35
N ASN A 414 22.47 -4.25 -20.41
CA ASN A 414 21.34 -5.19 -20.30
C ASN A 414 21.55 -6.56 -20.99
N TYR A 415 22.60 -6.72 -21.79
CA TYR A 415 22.74 -7.91 -22.63
C TYR A 415 22.90 -9.21 -21.84
N ILE A 416 23.71 -9.21 -20.76
CA ILE A 416 23.95 -10.38 -19.91
C ILE A 416 22.63 -10.85 -19.28
N LYS A 417 21.83 -9.91 -18.78
CA LYS A 417 20.52 -10.17 -18.19
C LYS A 417 19.59 -10.90 -19.17
N ARG A 418 19.60 -10.47 -20.44
CA ARG A 418 18.79 -11.08 -21.49
C ARG A 418 19.28 -12.45 -21.90
N ILE A 419 20.59 -12.62 -22.02
CA ILE A 419 21.20 -13.92 -22.30
C ILE A 419 20.83 -14.90 -21.18
N ALA A 420 20.99 -14.50 -19.91
CA ALA A 420 20.62 -15.32 -18.77
C ALA A 420 19.14 -15.70 -18.77
N TYR A 421 18.21 -14.79 -19.08
CA TYR A 421 16.79 -15.14 -19.25
C TYR A 421 16.57 -16.15 -20.38
N ILE A 422 17.23 -15.98 -21.54
CA ILE A 422 17.16 -16.94 -22.64
C ILE A 422 17.65 -18.32 -22.20
N VAL A 423 18.79 -18.37 -21.50
CA VAL A 423 19.37 -19.61 -20.95
C VAL A 423 18.39 -20.29 -20.00
N TYR A 424 17.82 -19.54 -19.06
CA TYR A 424 16.79 -20.06 -18.15
C TYR A 424 15.60 -20.67 -18.90
N SER A 425 15.07 -19.95 -19.91
CA SER A 425 13.85 -20.36 -20.61
C SER A 425 14.02 -21.53 -21.59
N GLN A 426 15.21 -21.71 -22.17
CA GLN A 426 15.41 -22.64 -23.31
C GLN A 426 16.50 -23.67 -23.10
N TYR A 427 17.41 -23.41 -22.18
CA TYR A 427 18.56 -24.26 -21.88
C TYR A 427 18.64 -24.50 -20.37
N PRO A 428 17.56 -25.02 -19.74
CA PRO A 428 17.52 -25.23 -18.29
C PRO A 428 18.68 -26.11 -17.80
N GLU A 429 19.19 -27.00 -18.65
CA GLU A 429 20.35 -27.85 -18.36
C GLU A 429 21.66 -27.07 -18.17
N LEU A 430 21.78 -25.86 -18.74
CA LEU A 430 22.99 -25.03 -18.68
C LEU A 430 22.93 -23.93 -17.62
N VAL A 431 21.81 -23.78 -16.92
CA VAL A 431 21.55 -22.62 -16.04
C VAL A 431 22.53 -22.60 -14.86
N TYR A 432 22.64 -23.72 -14.15
CA TYR A 432 23.57 -23.87 -13.03
C TYR A 432 25.03 -23.80 -13.50
N GLU A 433 25.38 -24.54 -14.56
CA GLU A 433 26.73 -24.60 -15.11
C GLU A 433 27.25 -23.22 -15.53
N LEU A 434 26.40 -22.41 -16.19
CA LEU A 434 26.75 -21.05 -16.58
C LEU A 434 26.98 -20.17 -15.35
N TYR A 435 26.14 -20.28 -14.33
CA TYR A 435 26.31 -19.48 -13.12
C TYR A 435 27.59 -19.83 -12.36
N GLU A 436 27.81 -21.12 -12.14
CA GLU A 436 29.01 -21.65 -11.50
C GLU A 436 30.28 -21.21 -12.26
N SER A 437 30.27 -21.30 -13.59
CA SER A 437 31.40 -20.89 -14.43
C SER A 437 31.69 -19.39 -14.34
N VAL A 438 30.65 -18.55 -14.35
CA VAL A 438 30.80 -17.10 -14.19
C VAL A 438 31.40 -16.75 -12.81
N CYS A 439 30.98 -17.47 -11.77
CA CYS A 439 31.49 -17.29 -10.41
C CYS A 439 32.94 -17.76 -10.25
N ASN A 440 33.23 -19.00 -10.66
CA ASN A 440 34.54 -19.63 -10.48
C ASN A 440 35.64 -18.96 -11.32
N ASN A 441 35.30 -18.50 -12.52
CA ASN A 441 36.23 -17.77 -13.39
C ASN A 441 36.35 -16.28 -13.03
N ASN A 442 35.61 -15.79 -12.04
CA ASN A 442 35.61 -14.38 -11.60
C ASN A 442 35.46 -13.38 -12.76
N ILE A 443 34.48 -13.61 -13.64
CA ILE A 443 34.28 -12.81 -14.84
C ILE A 443 33.99 -11.33 -14.48
N ASN A 444 34.83 -10.43 -15.00
CA ASN A 444 34.84 -9.00 -14.69
C ASN A 444 34.85 -8.08 -15.91
N SER A 445 34.93 -8.62 -17.13
CA SER A 445 34.84 -7.85 -18.38
C SER A 445 33.90 -8.46 -19.42
N ASP A 446 33.41 -7.62 -20.33
CA ASP A 446 32.53 -8.05 -21.42
C ASP A 446 33.26 -9.07 -22.33
N GLU A 447 34.57 -8.88 -22.54
CA GLU A 447 35.43 -9.78 -23.32
C GLU A 447 35.53 -11.16 -22.67
N GLU A 448 35.82 -11.23 -21.37
CA GLU A 448 35.88 -12.49 -20.61
C GLU A 448 34.54 -13.24 -20.65
N PHE A 449 33.42 -12.54 -20.50
CA PHE A 449 32.09 -13.17 -20.57
C PHE A 449 31.79 -13.71 -21.97
N ILE A 450 32.13 -12.96 -23.02
CA ILE A 450 31.92 -13.39 -24.40
C ILE A 450 32.82 -14.59 -24.72
N ASP A 451 34.06 -14.59 -24.26
CA ASP A 451 34.98 -15.70 -24.50
C ASP A 451 34.55 -16.96 -23.74
N LEU A 452 34.04 -16.84 -22.50
CA LEU A 452 33.40 -17.93 -21.79
C LEU A 452 32.25 -18.55 -22.60
N LEU A 453 31.39 -17.72 -23.20
CA LEU A 453 30.31 -18.22 -24.06
C LEU A 453 30.84 -18.93 -25.31
N LYS A 454 31.93 -18.45 -25.91
CA LYS A 454 32.51 -19.08 -27.11
C LYS A 454 33.11 -20.45 -26.80
N THR A 455 33.90 -20.54 -25.74
CA THR A 455 34.70 -21.74 -25.43
C THR A 455 33.89 -22.80 -24.74
N ASP A 456 33.15 -22.43 -23.70
CA ASP A 456 32.58 -23.38 -22.75
C ASP A 456 31.08 -23.56 -22.98
N PHE A 457 30.41 -22.53 -23.52
CA PHE A 457 28.98 -22.55 -23.83
C PHE A 457 28.70 -22.34 -25.32
N THR A 458 29.47 -23.00 -26.19
CA THR A 458 29.43 -22.79 -27.65
C THR A 458 28.02 -22.91 -28.25
N LYS A 459 27.17 -23.79 -27.70
CA LYS A 459 25.75 -23.93 -28.07
C LYS A 459 24.96 -22.63 -27.85
N LEU A 460 25.22 -21.92 -26.75
CA LEU A 460 24.62 -20.61 -26.45
C LEU A 460 25.16 -19.52 -27.37
N TYR A 461 26.48 -19.50 -27.61
CA TYR A 461 27.11 -18.48 -28.45
C TYR A 461 26.58 -18.47 -29.88
N TYR A 462 26.25 -19.65 -30.43
CA TYR A 462 25.68 -19.78 -31.77
C TYR A 462 24.15 -19.78 -31.82
N ASP A 463 23.46 -19.65 -30.68
CA ASP A 463 22.01 -19.45 -30.70
C ASP A 463 21.67 -18.15 -31.46
N THR A 464 20.66 -18.21 -32.32
CA THR A 464 20.30 -17.09 -33.21
C THR A 464 19.95 -15.81 -32.45
N ARG A 465 19.29 -15.93 -31.28
CA ARG A 465 18.89 -14.77 -30.48
C ARG A 465 20.07 -14.24 -29.69
N ILE A 466 20.85 -15.11 -29.06
CA ILE A 466 22.06 -14.71 -28.31
C ILE A 466 23.08 -14.06 -29.26
N ALA A 467 23.34 -14.67 -30.41
CA ALA A 467 24.25 -14.10 -31.41
C ALA A 467 23.77 -12.73 -31.94
N HIS A 468 22.45 -12.54 -32.10
CA HIS A 468 21.89 -11.23 -32.46
C HIS A 468 22.07 -10.20 -31.34
N ILE A 469 21.89 -10.59 -30.07
CA ILE A 469 22.17 -9.73 -28.92
C ILE A 469 23.65 -9.34 -28.94
N LEU A 470 24.56 -10.30 -29.06
CA LEU A 470 26.01 -10.09 -29.01
C LEU A 470 26.53 -9.16 -30.13
N LYS A 471 25.92 -9.22 -31.32
CA LYS A 471 26.29 -8.33 -32.45
C LYS A 471 25.90 -6.86 -32.26
N ASN A 472 24.98 -6.57 -31.33
CA ASN A 472 24.37 -5.26 -31.15
C ASN A 472 24.81 -4.54 -29.86
N ILE A 473 25.84 -5.05 -29.17
CA ILE A 473 26.43 -4.47 -27.95
C ILE A 473 27.68 -3.66 -28.31
#